data_AF-A0A0B3S3X4-F1
#
_entry.id   AF-A0A0B3S3X4-F1
#
_cell.length_a   1.000
_cell.length_b   1.000
_cell.length_c   1.000
_cell.angle_alpha   90.00
_cell.angle_beta   90.00
_cell.angle_gamma   90.00
#
_symmetry.space_group_name_H-M   'P 1'
#
loop_
_entity.id
_entity.type
_entity.pdbx_description
1 polymer ?
#
loop_
_entity_poly.entity_id
_entity_poly.type
_entity_poly.pdbx_seq_one_letter_code
_entity_poly.pdbx_strand_id
1 'polypeptide(L)'
;MKQAQWKFGGTQARFGAGGSQGDQDGGMQGGDATVVTEVTYSDEVLAELIYMIEEEKLAGDVYEAFYEMYGLKIFDNIATSEDRHFDALIAQAEALGLDTDQFVFNQPGVFEDAELQALYDEMIATGSLSVTDALEVGAAIETKDMVDIAAAIEVAEGTALADVYENLLAGSANHLEAFEALLA
;
A
#
# COMPACT_ATOMS: atom_id res chain seq x y z
N MET A 1 3.19 12.72 16.15
CA MET A 1 2.29 12.09 17.14
C MET A 1 0.86 12.57 16.86
N LYS A 2 0.25 12.06 15.79
CA LYS A 2 -1.19 12.23 15.55
C LYS A 2 -1.82 10.88 15.90
N GLN A 3 -2.67 10.86 16.91
CA GLN A 3 -3.49 9.68 17.20
C GLN A 3 -4.54 9.59 16.08
N ALA A 4 -4.51 8.51 15.30
CA ALA A 4 -5.55 8.24 14.32
C ALA A 4 -6.83 7.82 15.06
N GLN A 5 -7.80 8.73 15.13
CA GLN A 5 -9.19 8.41 15.46
C GLN A 5 -9.97 8.34 14.15
N TRP A 6 -10.39 7.15 13.74
CA TRP A 6 -11.15 6.98 12.50
C TRP A 6 -12.61 7.43 12.68
N LYS A 7 -13.03 8.45 11.93
CA LYS A 7 -14.44 8.86 11.77
C LYS A 7 -14.71 9.32 10.32
N PHE A 8 -15.71 8.73 9.68
CA PHE A 8 -16.14 9.05 8.32
C PHE A 8 -16.99 10.33 8.22
N GLY A 9 -16.72 11.17 7.20
CA GLY A 9 -17.70 12.05 6.57
C GLY A 9 -17.31 13.53 6.32
N GLY A 10 -17.29 13.94 5.03
CA GLY A 10 -17.94 15.19 4.61
C GLY A 10 -17.11 16.35 4.02
N THR A 11 -17.28 16.55 2.70
CA THR A 11 -17.48 17.82 1.96
C THR A 11 -16.29 18.72 1.55
N GLN A 12 -16.10 18.75 0.21
CA GLN A 12 -15.74 19.83 -0.74
C GLN A 12 -14.97 21.09 -0.28
N ALA A 13 -13.94 21.46 -1.05
CA ALA A 13 -13.65 22.84 -1.40
C ALA A 13 -13.03 22.98 -2.81
N ARG A 14 -13.60 23.90 -3.60
CA ARG A 14 -13.12 24.37 -4.91
C ARG A 14 -12.16 25.54 -4.69
N PHE A 15 -11.13 25.69 -5.52
CA PHE A 15 -10.45 26.96 -5.74
C PHE A 15 -10.19 27.19 -7.24
N GLY A 16 -10.48 28.40 -7.68
CA GLY A 16 -10.13 28.91 -9.00
C GLY A 16 -9.44 30.27 -8.89
N ALA A 17 -8.67 30.61 -9.92
CA ALA A 17 -8.15 31.91 -10.38
C ALA A 17 -6.82 31.61 -11.10
N GLY A 18 -6.41 32.16 -12.22
CA GLY A 18 -6.70 33.42 -12.91
C GLY A 18 -5.39 33.77 -13.64
N GLY A 19 -5.44 33.98 -14.96
CA GLY A 19 -4.25 33.96 -15.82
C GLY A 19 -3.40 35.24 -15.85
N SER A 20 -2.35 35.24 -16.69
CA SER A 20 -2.05 36.32 -17.65
C SER A 20 -0.84 35.98 -18.53
N GLN A 21 -0.93 36.47 -19.75
CA GLN A 21 -0.05 36.39 -20.93
C GLN A 21 1.25 37.20 -20.80
N GLY A 22 2.28 36.83 -21.58
CA GLY A 22 3.45 37.66 -21.90
C GLY A 22 4.40 37.00 -22.90
N ASP A 23 4.46 37.56 -24.12
CA ASP A 23 5.28 37.14 -25.27
C ASP A 23 6.79 37.47 -25.17
N GLN A 24 7.64 36.72 -25.90
CA GLN A 24 8.52 37.15 -27.02
C GLN A 24 9.91 36.45 -27.12
N ASP A 25 10.05 35.70 -28.23
CA ASP A 25 11.12 35.62 -29.25
C ASP A 25 12.63 35.57 -28.92
N GLY A 26 13.34 34.66 -29.60
CA GLY A 26 14.80 34.53 -29.60
C GLY A 26 15.32 33.18 -30.13
N GLY A 27 15.73 33.13 -31.39
CA GLY A 27 15.98 31.89 -32.15
C GLY A 27 17.34 31.18 -32.06
N MET A 28 17.34 29.99 -32.69
CA MET A 28 18.40 29.19 -33.32
C MET A 28 19.42 28.38 -32.49
N GLN A 29 19.19 27.06 -32.55
CA GLN A 29 20.08 26.04 -33.15
C GLN A 29 21.09 25.32 -32.23
N GLY A 30 20.90 23.98 -32.15
CA GLY A 30 22.01 23.03 -32.05
C GLY A 30 22.04 22.19 -30.77
N GLY A 31 21.52 20.95 -30.86
CA GLY A 31 21.76 19.90 -29.89
C GLY A 31 20.52 19.05 -29.67
N ASP A 32 20.40 17.95 -30.41
CA ASP A 32 19.56 16.81 -30.01
C ASP A 32 20.22 16.16 -28.80
N ALA A 33 20.18 16.87 -27.67
CA ALA A 33 20.42 16.28 -26.37
C ALA A 33 19.13 15.54 -26.05
N THR A 34 19.15 14.22 -26.23
CA THR A 34 18.26 13.34 -25.50
C THR A 34 18.50 13.66 -24.02
N VAL A 35 17.68 14.55 -23.47
CA VAL A 35 17.59 14.77 -22.03
C VAL A 35 17.03 13.46 -21.51
N VAL A 36 17.94 12.55 -21.13
CA VAL A 36 17.59 11.46 -20.25
C VAL A 36 17.29 12.14 -18.93
N THR A 37 16.05 12.56 -18.75
CA THR A 37 15.52 12.86 -17.43
C THR A 37 15.58 11.53 -16.68
N GLU A 38 16.62 11.35 -15.86
CA GLU A 38 16.53 10.36 -14.80
C GLU A 38 15.28 10.73 -14.00
N VAL A 39 14.27 9.86 -14.04
CA VAL A 39 13.14 9.95 -13.12
C VAL A 39 13.71 9.59 -11.77
N THR A 40 14.17 10.61 -11.04
CA THR A 40 14.55 10.46 -9.65
C THR A 40 13.26 10.43 -8.83
N TYR A 41 13.02 9.33 -8.12
CA TYR A 41 11.93 9.22 -7.16
C TYR A 41 12.17 10.21 -6.01
N SER A 42 11.10 10.86 -5.54
CA SER A 42 11.20 11.75 -4.38
C SER A 42 11.31 10.92 -3.09
N ASP A 43 11.86 11.53 -2.04
CA ASP A 43 11.91 10.90 -0.70
C ASP A 43 10.52 10.50 -0.20
N GLU A 44 9.48 11.25 -0.59
CA GLU A 44 8.08 10.96 -0.27
C GLU A 44 7.61 9.65 -0.94
N VAL A 45 7.89 9.47 -2.24
CA VAL A 45 7.54 8.22 -2.94
C VAL A 45 8.30 7.01 -2.39
N LEU A 46 9.57 7.19 -2.01
CA LEU A 46 10.37 6.11 -1.42
C LEU A 46 9.88 5.73 -0.01
N ALA A 47 9.49 6.72 0.80
CA ALA A 47 8.89 6.48 2.11
C ALA A 47 7.54 5.76 1.98
N GLU A 48 6.72 6.15 1.00
CA GLU A 48 5.44 5.48 0.71
C GLU A 48 5.65 4.01 0.29
N LEU A 49 6.64 3.73 -0.57
CA LEU A 49 6.98 2.36 -0.96
C LEU A 49 7.37 1.50 0.25
N ILE A 50 8.16 2.05 1.17
CA ILE A 50 8.54 1.34 2.41
C ILE A 50 7.31 1.04 3.26
N TYR A 51 6.40 2.00 3.41
CA TYR A 51 5.15 1.80 4.16
C TYR A 51 4.31 0.69 3.53
N MET A 52 4.11 0.73 2.21
CA MET A 52 3.33 -0.29 1.50
C MET A 52 3.95 -1.69 1.61
N ILE A 53 5.28 -1.81 1.64
CA ILE A 53 5.96 -3.11 1.86
C ILE A 53 5.59 -3.69 3.22
N GLU A 54 5.62 -2.88 4.28
CA GLU A 54 5.28 -3.34 5.63
C GLU A 54 3.77 -3.59 5.80
N GLU A 55 2.92 -2.84 5.11
CA GLU A 55 1.48 -3.04 5.11
C GLU A 55 1.07 -4.37 4.45
N GLU A 56 1.58 -4.66 3.25
CA GLU A 56 1.33 -5.96 2.58
C GLU A 56 1.87 -7.13 3.41
N LYS A 57 3.03 -6.96 4.06
CA LYS A 57 3.56 -7.95 5.02
C LYS A 57 2.62 -8.14 6.21
N LEU A 58 2.00 -7.07 6.72
CA LEU A 58 1.04 -7.15 7.82
C LEU A 58 -0.17 -7.97 7.43
N ALA A 59 -0.75 -7.71 6.26
CA ALA A 59 -1.86 -8.48 5.73
C ALA A 59 -1.49 -9.97 5.63
N GLY A 60 -0.36 -10.29 4.98
CA GLY A 60 0.18 -11.65 4.87
C GLY A 60 0.34 -12.34 6.22
N ASP A 61 1.08 -11.73 7.15
CA ASP A 61 1.37 -12.29 8.48
C ASP A 61 0.09 -12.53 9.31
N VAL A 62 -0.92 -11.64 9.21
CA VAL A 62 -2.21 -11.82 9.88
C VAL A 62 -2.97 -13.00 9.29
N TYR A 63 -3.00 -13.13 7.96
CA TYR A 63 -3.71 -14.21 7.29
C TYR A 63 -3.05 -15.56 7.51
N GLU A 64 -1.71 -15.63 7.51
CA GLU A 64 -1.00 -16.85 7.90
C GLU A 64 -1.37 -17.26 9.33
N ALA A 65 -1.34 -16.34 10.29
CA ALA A 65 -1.70 -16.62 11.68
C ALA A 65 -3.16 -17.12 11.82
N PHE A 66 -4.11 -16.52 11.09
CA PHE A 66 -5.49 -16.99 11.12
C PHE A 66 -5.69 -18.31 10.39
N TYR A 67 -4.92 -18.59 9.34
CA TYR A 67 -4.92 -19.91 8.72
C TYR A 67 -4.42 -20.98 9.70
N GLU A 68 -3.33 -20.72 10.42
CA GLU A 68 -2.83 -21.64 11.45
C GLU A 68 -3.86 -21.88 12.56
N MET A 69 -4.60 -20.85 12.97
CA MET A 69 -5.58 -20.94 14.04
C MET A 69 -6.86 -21.67 13.62
N TYR A 70 -7.38 -21.36 12.43
CA TYR A 70 -8.74 -21.77 12.03
C TYR A 70 -8.78 -22.75 10.86
N GLY A 71 -7.68 -22.90 10.11
CA GLY A 71 -7.57 -23.82 8.97
C GLY A 71 -8.47 -23.47 7.78
N LEU A 72 -8.96 -22.23 7.69
CA LEU A 72 -9.83 -21.79 6.60
C LEU A 72 -9.00 -21.38 5.38
N LYS A 73 -9.30 -22.01 4.23
CA LYS A 73 -8.59 -21.78 2.98
C LYS A 73 -8.60 -20.34 2.46
N ILE A 74 -9.57 -19.52 2.88
CA ILE A 74 -9.59 -18.11 2.48
C ILE A 74 -8.32 -17.39 2.96
N PHE A 75 -7.93 -17.62 4.21
CA PHE A 75 -6.73 -17.01 4.78
C PHE A 75 -5.45 -17.50 4.07
N ASP A 76 -5.31 -18.81 3.83
CA ASP A 76 -4.17 -19.39 3.09
C ASP A 76 -4.05 -18.84 1.66
N ASN A 77 -5.18 -18.77 0.94
CA ASN A 77 -5.21 -18.28 -0.43
C ASN A 77 -4.86 -16.79 -0.52
N ILE A 78 -5.37 -15.98 0.41
CA ILE A 78 -5.13 -14.53 0.41
C ILE A 78 -3.72 -14.23 0.92
N ALA A 79 -3.22 -14.92 1.97
CA ALA A 79 -1.81 -14.82 2.38
C ALA A 79 -0.83 -15.08 1.21
N THR A 80 -1.09 -16.13 0.43
CA THR A 80 -0.30 -16.41 -0.80
C THR A 80 -0.41 -15.30 -1.86
N SER A 81 -1.50 -14.54 -1.85
CA SER A 81 -1.68 -13.37 -2.73
C SER A 81 -0.88 -12.18 -2.20
N GLU A 82 -0.92 -11.92 -0.90
CA GLU A 82 -0.14 -10.83 -0.26
C GLU A 82 1.37 -11.07 -0.36
N ASP A 83 1.84 -12.31 -0.30
CA ASP A 83 3.24 -12.65 -0.60
C ASP A 83 3.66 -12.13 -1.98
N ARG A 84 2.74 -12.16 -2.97
CA ARG A 84 3.04 -11.67 -4.33
C ARG A 84 3.00 -10.16 -4.40
N HIS A 85 2.13 -9.50 -3.64
CA HIS A 85 2.14 -8.05 -3.52
C HIS A 85 3.44 -7.58 -2.87
N PHE A 86 3.79 -8.18 -1.72
CA PHE A 86 5.06 -7.96 -1.02
C PHE A 86 6.26 -8.16 -1.96
N ASP A 87 6.36 -9.31 -2.64
CA ASP A 87 7.44 -9.60 -3.59
C ASP A 87 7.51 -8.57 -4.73
N ALA A 88 6.35 -8.11 -5.24
CA ALA A 88 6.29 -7.10 -6.27
C ALA A 88 6.85 -5.76 -5.78
N LEU A 89 6.53 -5.35 -4.56
CA LEU A 89 7.04 -4.12 -3.96
C LEU A 89 8.53 -4.21 -3.60
N ILE A 90 8.99 -5.36 -3.07
CA ILE A 90 10.41 -5.63 -2.83
C ILE A 90 11.20 -5.51 -4.14
N ALA A 91 10.72 -6.09 -5.24
CA ALA A 91 11.38 -5.98 -6.53
C ALA A 91 11.50 -4.52 -7.02
N GLN A 92 10.50 -3.67 -6.75
CA GLN A 92 10.60 -2.24 -7.04
C GLN A 92 11.62 -1.55 -6.13
N ALA A 93 11.60 -1.83 -4.83
CA ALA A 93 12.53 -1.24 -3.86
C ALA A 93 13.99 -1.57 -4.21
N GLU A 94 14.27 -2.83 -4.54
CA GLU A 94 15.61 -3.27 -4.99
C GLU A 94 16.03 -2.58 -6.30
N ALA A 95 15.11 -2.44 -7.26
CA ALA A 95 15.38 -1.74 -8.52
C ALA A 95 15.71 -0.25 -8.31
N LEU A 96 15.18 0.36 -7.25
CA LEU A 96 15.46 1.72 -6.82
C LEU A 96 16.69 1.83 -5.91
N GLY A 97 17.34 0.70 -5.58
CA GLY A 97 18.55 0.65 -4.76
C GLY A 97 18.29 0.80 -3.26
N LEU A 98 17.07 0.54 -2.79
CA LEU A 98 16.75 0.46 -1.37
C LEU A 98 17.23 -0.86 -0.78
N ASP A 99 17.67 -0.83 0.48
CA ASP A 99 17.98 -2.03 1.25
C ASP A 99 16.67 -2.66 1.75
N THR A 100 16.45 -3.92 1.38
CA THR A 100 15.23 -4.68 1.67
C THR A 100 15.43 -5.78 2.70
N ASP A 101 16.66 -5.99 3.19
CA ASP A 101 16.99 -7.09 4.11
C ASP A 101 16.15 -7.03 5.39
N GLN A 102 15.86 -5.81 5.87
CA GLN A 102 15.05 -5.59 7.08
C GLN A 102 13.58 -6.02 6.93
N PHE A 103 13.06 -6.10 5.70
CA PHE A 103 11.69 -6.57 5.45
C PHE A 103 11.68 -8.06 5.14
N VAL A 104 12.57 -8.52 4.25
CA VAL A 104 12.64 -9.91 3.74
C VAL A 104 13.07 -10.91 4.82
N PHE A 105 13.97 -10.51 5.72
CA PHE A 105 14.47 -11.38 6.79
C PHE A 105 13.83 -11.10 8.15
N ASN A 106 12.81 -10.24 8.20
CA ASN A 106 12.09 -10.00 9.43
C ASN A 106 11.29 -11.24 9.84
N GLN A 107 11.01 -11.36 11.14
CA GLN A 107 10.14 -12.43 11.61
C GLN A 107 8.66 -12.09 11.30
N PRO A 108 7.80 -13.11 11.14
CA PRO A 108 6.36 -12.89 11.09
C PRO A 108 5.87 -12.14 12.33
N GLY A 109 4.98 -11.17 12.13
CA GLY A 109 4.41 -10.33 13.19
C GLY A 109 5.35 -9.25 13.74
N VAL A 110 6.49 -9.03 13.09
CA VAL A 110 7.45 -7.96 13.46
C VAL A 110 7.50 -6.91 12.35
N PHE A 111 7.39 -5.65 12.75
CA PHE A 111 7.33 -4.46 11.88
C PHE A 111 8.26 -3.36 12.43
N GLU A 112 8.88 -2.60 11.54
CA GLU A 112 9.71 -1.44 11.90
C GLU A 112 8.81 -0.22 12.15
N ASP A 113 7.72 -0.08 11.39
CA ASP A 113 6.72 0.93 11.65
C ASP A 113 5.91 0.59 12.92
N ALA A 114 5.99 1.47 13.92
CA ALA A 114 5.36 1.25 15.22
C ALA A 114 3.82 1.32 15.17
N GLU A 115 3.24 2.01 14.19
CA GLU A 115 1.79 2.04 13.98
C GLU A 115 1.32 0.73 13.35
N LEU A 116 2.07 0.18 12.38
CA LEU A 116 1.80 -1.15 11.82
C LEU A 116 2.02 -2.27 12.84
N GLN A 117 3.05 -2.21 13.69
CA GLN A 117 3.23 -3.18 14.77
C GLN A 117 2.02 -3.19 15.73
N ALA A 118 1.53 -2.00 16.11
CA ALA A 118 0.37 -1.90 16.97
C ALA A 118 -0.91 -2.40 16.29
N LEU A 119 -1.05 -2.15 14.99
CA LEU A 119 -2.16 -2.65 14.18
C LEU A 119 -2.16 -4.17 14.13
N TYR A 120 -1.01 -4.80 13.85
CA TYR A 120 -0.86 -6.26 13.85
C TYR A 120 -1.30 -6.86 15.18
N ASP A 121 -0.80 -6.32 16.30
CA ASP A 121 -1.14 -6.80 17.65
C ASP A 121 -2.66 -6.71 17.91
N GLU A 122 -3.30 -5.62 17.48
CA GLU A 122 -4.75 -5.42 17.59
C GLU A 122 -5.56 -6.40 16.72
N MET A 123 -5.14 -6.60 15.47
CA MET A 123 -5.80 -7.50 14.52
C MET A 123 -5.71 -8.95 14.99
N ILE A 124 -4.54 -9.41 15.44
CA ILE A 124 -4.37 -10.74 16.02
C ILE A 124 -5.24 -10.89 17.28
N ALA A 125 -5.21 -9.91 18.20
CA ALA A 125 -5.99 -9.98 19.42
C ALA A 125 -7.49 -10.08 19.16
N THR A 126 -7.99 -9.33 18.16
CA THR A 126 -9.40 -9.31 17.76
C THR A 126 -9.79 -10.59 17.04
N GLY A 127 -9.07 -10.96 15.99
CA GLY A 127 -9.40 -12.13 15.17
C GLY A 127 -9.20 -13.46 15.90
N SER A 128 -8.42 -13.50 16.99
CA SER A 128 -8.29 -14.68 17.86
C SER A 128 -9.54 -14.98 18.69
N LEU A 129 -10.53 -14.07 18.74
CA LEU A 129 -11.75 -14.26 19.53
C LEU A 129 -12.69 -15.30 18.90
N SER A 130 -12.85 -15.25 17.58
CA SER A 130 -13.63 -16.23 16.83
C SER A 130 -13.30 -16.18 15.33
N VAL A 131 -13.73 -17.22 14.61
CA VAL A 131 -13.64 -17.26 13.14
C VAL A 131 -14.33 -16.04 12.51
N THR A 132 -15.48 -15.61 13.05
CA THR A 132 -16.20 -14.45 12.52
C THR A 132 -15.39 -13.17 12.73
N ASP A 133 -14.81 -12.97 13.92
CA ASP A 133 -13.95 -11.82 14.19
C ASP A 133 -12.72 -11.82 13.26
N ALA A 134 -12.14 -12.98 12.96
CA ALA A 134 -11.02 -13.09 12.01
C ALA A 134 -11.40 -12.71 10.57
N LEU A 135 -12.59 -13.08 10.11
CA LEU A 135 -13.10 -12.68 8.80
C LEU A 135 -13.41 -11.18 8.75
N GLU A 136 -13.93 -10.61 9.84
CA GLU A 136 -14.15 -9.16 9.96
C GLU A 136 -12.82 -8.39 9.99
N VAL A 137 -11.80 -8.92 10.66
CA VAL A 137 -10.42 -8.38 10.60
C VAL A 137 -9.90 -8.39 9.16
N GLY A 138 -10.07 -9.49 8.43
CA GLY A 138 -9.68 -9.54 7.01
C GLY A 138 -10.36 -8.46 6.17
N ALA A 139 -11.68 -8.33 6.27
CA ALA A 139 -12.39 -7.25 5.57
C ALA A 139 -11.90 -5.84 5.99
N ALA A 140 -11.53 -5.65 7.25
CA ALA A 140 -11.02 -4.38 7.76
C ALA A 140 -9.62 -4.04 7.22
N ILE A 141 -8.73 -5.02 7.12
CA ILE A 141 -7.39 -4.88 6.53
C ILE A 141 -7.53 -4.47 5.07
N GLU A 142 -8.28 -5.23 4.25
CA GLU A 142 -8.44 -4.92 2.82
C GLU A 142 -9.08 -3.55 2.57
N THR A 143 -10.00 -3.13 3.44
CA THR A 143 -10.60 -1.80 3.35
C THR A 143 -9.56 -0.70 3.61
N LYS A 144 -8.65 -0.93 4.56
CA LYS A 144 -7.56 0.01 4.86
C LYS A 144 -6.56 0.06 3.71
N ASP A 145 -6.08 -1.10 3.24
CA ASP A 145 -5.13 -1.21 2.14
C ASP A 145 -5.65 -0.50 0.90
N MET A 146 -6.93 -0.69 0.53
CA MET A 146 -7.50 0.02 -0.61
C MET A 146 -7.46 1.55 -0.47
N VAL A 147 -7.60 2.10 0.75
CA VAL A 147 -7.51 3.54 1.00
C VAL A 147 -6.07 4.03 0.89
N ASP A 148 -5.13 3.28 1.45
CA ASP A 148 -3.72 3.67 1.50
C ASP A 148 -3.04 3.47 0.14
N ILE A 149 -3.33 2.37 -0.57
CA ILE A 149 -2.91 2.15 -1.96
C ILE A 149 -3.44 3.28 -2.88
N ALA A 150 -4.70 3.68 -2.72
CA ALA A 150 -5.25 4.79 -3.51
C ALA A 150 -4.53 6.12 -3.23
N ALA A 151 -4.07 6.36 -1.99
CA ALA A 151 -3.23 7.51 -1.68
C ALA A 151 -1.82 7.37 -2.27
N ALA A 152 -1.23 6.17 -2.20
CA ALA A 152 0.09 5.87 -2.74
C ALA A 152 0.16 6.02 -4.27
N ILE A 153 -0.92 5.71 -5.00
CA ILE A 153 -1.05 5.98 -6.44
C ILE A 153 -0.89 7.47 -6.75
N GLU A 154 -1.55 8.33 -5.98
CA GLU A 154 -1.47 9.79 -6.17
C GLU A 154 -0.07 10.32 -5.82
N VAL A 155 0.56 9.79 -4.77
CA VAL A 155 1.95 10.14 -4.40
C VAL A 155 2.94 9.72 -5.50
N ALA A 156 2.73 8.55 -6.10
CA ALA A 156 3.59 7.98 -7.13
C ALA A 156 3.25 8.42 -8.57
N GLU A 157 2.37 9.41 -8.75
CA GLU A 157 1.91 9.86 -10.07
C GLU A 157 3.08 10.17 -11.02
N GLY A 158 3.04 9.59 -12.22
CA GLY A 158 4.07 9.77 -13.24
C GLY A 158 5.30 8.88 -13.07
N THR A 159 5.31 7.97 -12.09
CA THR A 159 6.32 6.92 -11.92
C THR A 159 5.77 5.55 -12.29
N ALA A 160 6.65 4.56 -12.48
CA ALA A 160 6.23 3.18 -12.72
C ALA A 160 5.60 2.51 -11.49
N LEU A 161 5.73 3.10 -10.29
CA LEU A 161 5.13 2.55 -9.07
C LEU A 161 3.61 2.68 -9.07
N ALA A 162 3.05 3.73 -9.70
CA ALA A 162 1.60 3.90 -9.78
C ALA A 162 0.93 2.69 -10.44
N ASP A 163 1.50 2.16 -11.53
CA ASP A 163 0.99 0.97 -12.21
C ASP A 163 1.06 -0.30 -11.31
N VAL A 164 2.08 -0.40 -10.45
CA VAL A 164 2.19 -1.51 -9.50
C VAL A 164 1.08 -1.40 -8.46
N TYR A 165 0.90 -0.21 -7.87
CA TYR A 165 -0.15 0.04 -6.89
C TYR A 165 -1.57 -0.15 -7.44
N GLU A 166 -1.83 0.18 -8.71
CA GLU A 166 -3.12 -0.11 -9.34
C GLU A 166 -3.44 -1.62 -9.38
N ASN A 167 -2.41 -2.48 -9.54
CA ASN A 167 -2.60 -3.93 -9.49
C ASN A 167 -2.88 -4.42 -8.06
N LEU A 168 -2.18 -3.88 -7.06
CA LEU A 168 -2.43 -4.16 -5.65
C LEU A 168 -3.86 -3.77 -5.26
N LEU A 169 -4.31 -2.56 -5.65
CA LEU A 169 -5.67 -2.08 -5.39
C LEU A 169 -6.74 -3.02 -5.93
N ALA A 170 -6.52 -3.58 -7.11
CA ALA A 170 -7.41 -4.57 -7.70
C ALA A 170 -7.36 -5.90 -6.92
N GLY A 171 -6.20 -6.31 -6.42
CA GLY A 171 -6.02 -7.45 -5.52
C GLY A 171 -6.84 -7.28 -4.24
N SER A 172 -6.62 -6.21 -3.49
CA SER A 172 -7.29 -5.95 -2.22
C SER A 172 -8.82 -5.85 -2.38
N ALA A 173 -9.30 -5.28 -3.48
CA ALA A 173 -10.73 -5.26 -3.79
C ALA A 173 -11.33 -6.67 -3.95
N ASN A 174 -10.61 -7.61 -4.58
CA ASN A 174 -11.04 -9.00 -4.70
C ASN A 174 -10.97 -9.74 -3.36
N HIS A 175 -9.96 -9.45 -2.54
CA HIS A 175 -9.83 -10.01 -1.18
C HIS A 175 -11.00 -9.56 -0.29
N LEU A 176 -11.34 -8.26 -0.33
CA LEU A 176 -12.47 -7.70 0.40
C LEU A 176 -13.78 -8.39 -0.01
N GLU A 177 -14.05 -8.53 -1.31
CA GLU A 177 -15.24 -9.24 -1.80
C GLU A 177 -15.28 -10.69 -1.28
N ALA A 178 -14.13 -11.37 -1.22
CA ALA A 178 -14.05 -12.72 -0.70
C ALA A 178 -14.37 -12.82 0.80
N PHE A 179 -13.87 -11.88 1.62
CA PHE A 179 -14.21 -11.82 3.05
C PHE A 179 -15.68 -11.47 3.27
N GLU A 180 -16.20 -10.45 2.58
CA GLU A 180 -17.60 -10.04 2.67
C GLU A 180 -18.56 -11.18 2.26
N ALA A 181 -18.19 -11.96 1.24
CA ALA A 181 -18.98 -13.11 0.80
C ALA A 181 -19.10 -14.23 1.86
N LEU A 182 -18.15 -14.36 2.79
CA LEU A 182 -18.23 -15.30 3.91
C LEU A 182 -18.97 -14.73 5.13
N LEU A 183 -19.11 -13.42 5.22
CA LEU A 183 -19.81 -12.71 6.30
C LEU A 183 -21.31 -12.50 6.03
N ALA A 184 -21.75 -12.64 4.77
CA ALA A 184 -23.14 -12.48 4.32
C ALA A 184 -24.07 -13.66 4.69
#